data_AF-Q24TX9-F1
#
_entry.id   AF-Q24TX9-F1
#
_cell.length_a   1.000
_cell.length_b   1.000
_cell.length_c   1.000
_cell.angle_alpha   90.00
_cell.angle_beta   90.00
_cell.angle_gamma   90.00
#
_symmetry.space_group_name_H-M   'P 1'
#
loop_
_entity.id
_entity.type
_entity.pdbx_description
1 polymer ?
#
loop_
_entity_poly.entity_id
_entity_poly.type
_entity_poly.pdbx_seq_one_letter_code
_entity_poly.pdbx_strand_id
1 'polypeptide(L)'
;MIEPAKKTTIPKSAQNIRRIAIMAVFLALSAVGALIKIPSPLGTVALDSAPGFFSALAFGSIEGCIVIAIGHLLTSAVVGFPLGIPMHLVIAIEMAVFALIYRLVNKKIGLIPAVIITSLLNGVVAAFSVFPIGGMGAVLGLMPFLLLGSVLNVAVSALAYKALKGSRLI
;
A
#
# COMPACT_ATOMS: atom_id res chain seq x y z
N MET A 1 -21.39 6.68 46.90
CA MET A 1 -20.78 7.57 45.89
C MET A 1 -19.64 6.78 45.25
N ILE A 2 -19.79 6.32 44.00
CA ILE A 2 -18.77 5.50 43.33
C ILE A 2 -17.81 6.46 42.62
N GLU A 3 -16.53 6.42 42.99
CA GLU A 3 -15.48 7.21 42.36
C GLU A 3 -15.36 6.80 40.88
N PRO A 4 -15.44 7.73 39.90
CA PRO A 4 -15.34 7.35 38.50
C PRO A 4 -13.94 6.82 38.19
N ALA A 5 -13.88 5.65 37.54
CA ALA A 5 -12.62 5.01 37.17
C ALA A 5 -11.70 5.97 36.39
N LYS A 6 -10.50 6.19 36.92
CA LYS A 6 -9.45 7.01 36.30
C LYS A 6 -9.10 6.43 34.92
N LYS A 7 -9.47 7.14 33.85
CA LYS A 7 -9.05 6.80 32.47
C LYS A 7 -7.53 6.72 32.45
N THR A 8 -6.99 5.52 32.28
CA THR A 8 -5.55 5.29 32.12
C THR A 8 -5.10 5.87 30.78
N THR A 9 -4.48 7.04 30.82
CA THR A 9 -3.88 7.66 29.63
C THR A 9 -2.59 6.94 29.29
N ILE A 10 -2.54 6.26 28.15
CA ILE A 10 -1.33 5.62 27.65
C ILE A 10 -0.29 6.73 27.36
N PRO A 11 0.96 6.60 27.83
CA PRO A 11 2.00 7.59 27.55
C PRO A 11 2.28 7.68 26.05
N LYS A 12 2.54 8.89 25.54
CA LYS A 12 2.81 9.15 24.12
C LYS A 12 3.94 8.28 23.55
N SER A 13 4.97 7.99 24.35
CA SER A 13 6.07 7.11 23.98
C SER A 13 5.60 5.70 23.63
N ALA A 14 4.73 5.10 24.44
CA ALA A 14 4.17 3.77 24.17
C ALA A 14 3.29 3.74 22.92
N GLN A 15 2.56 4.82 22.62
CA GLN A 15 1.80 4.95 21.38
C GLN A 15 2.71 5.01 20.15
N ASN A 16 3.81 5.76 20.23
CA ASN A 16 4.80 5.84 19.14
C ASN A 16 5.47 4.48 18.89
N ILE A 17 5.86 3.77 19.96
CA ILE A 17 6.43 2.42 19.86
C ILE A 17 5.45 1.47 19.17
N ARG A 18 4.17 1.49 19.57
CA ARG A 18 3.13 0.66 18.94
C ARG A 18 2.99 0.96 17.45
N ARG A 19 3.00 2.23 17.04
CA ARG A 19 2.92 2.61 15.61
C ARG A 19 4.11 2.10 14.81
N ILE A 20 5.32 2.27 15.35
CA ILE A 20 6.55 1.77 14.71
C ILE A 20 6.49 0.24 14.58
N ALA A 21 6.08 -0.47 15.63
CA ALA A 21 5.96 -1.93 15.61
C ALA A 21 4.94 -2.40 14.57
N ILE A 22 3.77 -1.75 14.47
CA ILE A 22 2.77 -2.03 13.43
C ILE A 22 3.39 -1.85 12.05
N MET A 23 4.02 -0.70 11.77
CA MET A 23 4.64 -0.45 10.48
C MET A 23 5.72 -1.50 10.15
N ALA A 24 6.56 -1.87 11.12
CA ALA A 24 7.58 -2.90 10.94
C ALA A 24 6.98 -4.26 10.52
N VAL A 25 5.87 -4.68 11.15
CA VAL A 25 5.17 -5.92 10.78
C VAL A 25 4.62 -5.85 9.36
N PHE A 26 3.96 -4.75 8.98
CA PHE A 26 3.42 -4.64 7.61
C PHE A 26 4.50 -4.44 6.55
N LEU A 27 5.66 -3.87 6.89
CA LEU A 27 6.84 -3.87 6.02
C LEU A 27 7.37 -5.28 5.80
N ALA A 28 7.48 -6.09 6.86
CA ALA A 28 7.86 -7.49 6.73
C ALA A 28 6.86 -8.28 5.87
N LEU A 29 5.55 -8.04 6.05
CA LEU A 29 4.52 -8.63 5.18
C LEU A 29 4.63 -8.16 3.73
N SER A 30 5.03 -6.90 3.48
CA SER A 30 5.27 -6.39 2.13
C SER A 30 6.42 -7.14 1.47
N ALA A 31 7.52 -7.35 2.21
CA ALA A 31 8.66 -8.14 1.74
C ALA A 31 8.30 -9.62 1.47
N VAL A 32 7.39 -10.22 2.25
CA VAL A 32 6.87 -11.57 1.95
C VAL A 32 5.96 -11.54 0.70
N GLY A 33 5.07 -10.55 0.59
CA GLY A 33 4.21 -10.35 -0.58
C GLY A 33 4.99 -10.12 -1.88
N ALA A 34 6.18 -9.52 -1.77
CA ALA A 34 7.13 -9.33 -2.87
C ALA A 34 7.58 -10.64 -3.53
N LEU A 35 7.50 -11.77 -2.81
CA LEU A 35 7.85 -13.09 -3.33
C LEU A 35 6.76 -13.66 -4.25
N ILE A 36 5.52 -13.17 -4.14
CA ILE A 36 4.41 -13.55 -5.01
C ILE A 36 4.44 -12.62 -6.23
N LYS A 37 5.04 -13.09 -7.32
CA LYS A 37 5.33 -12.29 -8.51
C LYS A 37 4.42 -12.66 -9.67
N ILE A 38 3.97 -11.63 -10.37
CA ILE A 38 3.28 -11.67 -11.65
C ILE A 38 4.32 -11.21 -12.70
N PRO A 39 4.75 -12.09 -13.61
CA PRO A 39 5.73 -11.71 -14.64
C PRO A 39 5.14 -10.67 -15.58
N SER A 40 5.98 -9.71 -16.01
CA SER A 40 5.61 -8.64 -16.93
C SER A 40 6.77 -8.32 -17.89
N PRO A 41 6.53 -7.66 -19.03
CA PRO A 41 7.59 -7.31 -19.98
C PRO A 41 8.69 -6.39 -19.42
N LEU A 42 8.41 -5.62 -18.35
CA LEU A 42 9.34 -4.68 -17.73
C LEU A 42 9.89 -5.17 -16.38
N GLY A 43 9.78 -6.47 -16.10
CA GLY A 43 10.19 -7.07 -14.82
C GLY A 43 9.03 -7.82 -14.17
N THR A 44 8.75 -7.56 -12.90
CA THR A 44 7.68 -8.25 -12.18
C THR A 44 6.81 -7.29 -11.40
N VAL A 45 5.50 -7.56 -11.39
CA VAL A 45 4.54 -6.93 -10.48
C VAL A 45 4.32 -7.86 -9.30
N ALA A 46 4.31 -7.37 -8.06
CA ALA A 46 4.21 -8.21 -6.87
C ALA A 46 2.97 -7.90 -6.01
N LEU A 47 2.72 -8.73 -4.99
CA LEU A 47 1.67 -8.53 -3.98
C LEU A 47 2.15 -7.79 -2.71
N ASP A 48 3.18 -6.98 -2.86
CA ASP A 48 3.83 -6.22 -1.78
C ASP A 48 3.03 -4.99 -1.31
N SER A 49 2.08 -4.52 -2.13
CA SER A 49 1.35 -3.28 -1.89
C SER A 49 0.14 -3.47 -0.97
N ALA A 50 -0.39 -4.70 -0.85
CA ALA A 50 -1.54 -5.04 -0.03
C ALA A 50 -1.37 -4.66 1.45
N PRO A 51 -0.24 -5.00 2.12
CA PRO A 51 0.05 -4.56 3.49
C PRO A 51 0.04 -3.03 3.65
N GLY A 52 0.58 -2.31 2.67
CA GLY A 52 0.61 -0.85 2.67
C GLY A 52 -0.78 -0.23 2.52
N PHE A 53 -1.55 -0.68 1.54
CA PHE A 53 -2.95 -0.25 1.37
C PHE A 53 -3.82 -0.61 2.58
N PHE A 54 -3.64 -1.79 3.16
CA PHE A 54 -4.33 -2.18 4.40
C PHE A 54 -3.97 -1.23 5.54
N SER A 55 -2.67 -0.95 5.72
CA SER A 55 -2.19 -0.04 6.76
C SER A 55 -2.79 1.36 6.64
N ALA A 56 -3.02 1.84 5.41
CA ALA A 56 -3.69 3.10 5.15
C ALA A 56 -5.15 3.11 5.65
N LEU A 57 -5.90 2.05 5.39
CA LEU A 57 -7.27 1.91 5.87
C LEU A 57 -7.36 1.71 7.39
N ALA A 58 -6.50 0.85 7.92
CA ALA A 58 -6.51 0.34 9.28
C ALA A 58 -5.95 1.33 10.31
N PHE A 59 -4.75 1.86 10.07
CA PHE A 59 -3.97 2.54 11.11
C PHE A 59 -3.84 4.04 10.86
N GLY A 60 -3.81 4.48 9.60
CA GLY A 60 -3.72 5.89 9.30
C GLY A 60 -3.07 6.20 7.97
N SER A 61 -3.21 7.46 7.55
CA SER A 61 -2.60 7.93 6.29
C SER A 61 -1.08 7.84 6.36
N ILE A 62 -0.47 8.27 7.47
CA ILE A 62 0.99 8.33 7.61
C ILE A 62 1.56 6.91 7.61
N GLU A 63 1.00 6.04 8.45
CA GLU A 63 1.40 4.64 8.57
C GLU A 63 1.26 3.92 7.23
N GLY A 64 0.14 4.09 6.53
CA GLY A 64 -0.07 3.52 5.20
C GLY A 64 0.91 4.01 4.15
N CYS A 65 1.17 5.33 4.10
CA CYS A 65 2.11 5.94 3.14
C CYS A 65 3.54 5.42 3.36
N ILE A 66 3.99 5.33 4.61
CA ILE A 66 5.33 4.85 4.94
C ILE A 66 5.46 3.38 4.56
N VAL A 67 4.48 2.55 4.96
CA VAL A 67 4.52 1.10 4.71
C VAL A 67 4.51 0.81 3.20
N ILE A 68 3.64 1.47 2.43
CA ILE A 68 3.54 1.19 1.00
C ILE A 68 4.79 1.68 0.23
N ALA A 69 5.31 2.86 0.56
CA ALA A 69 6.48 3.42 -0.12
C ALA A 69 7.74 2.62 0.19
N ILE A 70 8.02 2.36 1.46
CA ILE A 70 9.21 1.59 1.86
C ILE A 70 9.05 0.13 1.44
N GLY A 71 7.85 -0.45 1.57
CA GLY A 71 7.55 -1.81 1.11
C GLY A 71 7.86 -1.98 -0.38
N HIS A 72 7.44 -1.05 -1.22
CA HIS A 72 7.77 -1.03 -2.64
C HIS A 72 9.28 -0.96 -2.89
N LEU A 73 9.99 -0.06 -2.20
CA LEU A 73 11.45 0.07 -2.36
C LEU A 73 12.18 -1.21 -1.93
N LEU A 74 11.72 -1.90 -0.88
CA LEU A 74 12.27 -3.18 -0.46
C LEU A 74 12.03 -4.27 -1.52
N THR A 75 10.81 -4.37 -2.05
CA THR A 75 10.48 -5.29 -3.16
C THR A 75 11.39 -5.06 -4.35
N SER A 76 11.55 -3.81 -4.76
CA SER A 76 12.36 -3.44 -5.91
C SER A 76 13.85 -3.69 -5.67
N ALA A 77 14.33 -3.48 -4.44
CA ALA A 77 15.70 -3.82 -4.08
C ALA A 77 15.97 -5.32 -4.21
N VAL A 78 15.04 -6.18 -3.79
CA VAL A 78 15.16 -7.65 -3.90
C VAL A 78 15.32 -8.12 -5.35
N VAL A 79 14.71 -7.41 -6.31
CA VAL A 79 14.81 -7.72 -7.75
C VAL A 79 15.84 -6.85 -8.50
N GLY A 80 16.64 -6.05 -7.78
CA GLY A 80 17.73 -5.27 -8.35
C GLY A 80 17.31 -3.98 -9.08
N PHE A 81 16.16 -3.40 -8.74
CA PHE A 81 15.62 -2.15 -9.32
C PHE A 81 15.57 -2.16 -10.86
N PRO A 82 14.64 -2.92 -11.49
CA PRO A 82 14.63 -3.18 -12.95
C PRO A 82 14.52 -1.93 -13.84
N LEU A 83 13.95 -0.84 -13.31
CA LEU A 83 13.82 0.47 -13.97
C LEU A 83 14.78 1.53 -13.41
N GLY A 84 15.72 1.12 -12.55
CA GLY A 84 16.62 2.00 -11.82
C GLY A 84 16.02 2.58 -10.53
N ILE A 85 16.90 3.02 -9.62
CA ILE A 85 16.54 3.58 -8.31
C ILE A 85 15.68 4.86 -8.44
N PRO A 86 16.00 5.84 -9.33
CA PRO A 86 15.21 7.08 -9.42
C PRO A 86 13.75 6.81 -9.77
N MET A 87 13.50 5.88 -10.69
CA MET A 87 12.14 5.55 -11.11
C MET A 87 11.34 4.92 -9.97
N HIS A 88 11.96 4.04 -9.18
CA HIS A 88 11.30 3.41 -8.04
C HIS A 88 11.03 4.37 -6.88
N LEU A 89 11.84 5.42 -6.71
CA LEU A 89 11.53 6.48 -5.76
C LEU A 89 10.29 7.28 -6.17
N VAL A 90 10.15 7.58 -7.47
CA VAL A 90 8.96 8.25 -8.01
C VAL A 90 7.72 7.37 -7.82
N ILE A 91 7.81 6.08 -8.17
CA ILE A 91 6.71 5.13 -8.00
C ILE A 91 6.35 4.97 -6.51
N ALA A 92 7.33 4.92 -5.60
CA ALA A 92 7.07 4.85 -4.16
C ALA A 92 6.27 6.06 -3.65
N ILE A 93 6.57 7.26 -4.13
CA ILE A 93 5.81 8.48 -3.81
C ILE A 93 4.40 8.41 -4.38
N GLU A 94 4.27 7.99 -5.64
CA GLU A 94 2.98 7.80 -6.31
C GLU A 94 2.09 6.81 -5.54
N MET A 95 2.65 5.67 -5.12
CA MET A 95 1.94 4.68 -4.31
C MET A 95 1.53 5.21 -2.94
N ALA A 96 2.35 6.03 -2.28
CA ALA A 96 1.97 6.70 -1.04
C ALA A 96 0.76 7.63 -1.25
N VAL A 97 0.75 8.39 -2.35
CA VAL A 97 -0.39 9.23 -2.73
C VAL A 97 -1.65 8.38 -2.96
N PHE A 98 -1.52 7.25 -3.65
CA PHE A 98 -2.65 6.34 -3.89
C PHE A 98 -3.18 5.72 -2.59
N ALA A 99 -2.30 5.37 -1.65
CA ALA A 99 -2.72 4.89 -0.33
C ALA A 99 -3.47 5.97 0.48
N LEU A 100 -3.02 7.22 0.38
CA LEU A 100 -3.74 8.36 0.96
C LEU A 100 -5.13 8.51 0.34
N ILE A 101 -5.22 8.51 -1.00
CA ILE A 101 -6.48 8.60 -1.73
C ILE A 101 -7.40 7.43 -1.32
N TYR A 102 -6.88 6.20 -1.29
CA TYR A 102 -7.65 5.02 -0.91
C TYR A 102 -8.36 5.20 0.45
N ARG A 103 -7.62 5.68 1.44
CA ARG A 103 -8.17 5.97 2.77
C ARG A 103 -9.21 7.10 2.74
N LEU A 104 -8.92 8.20 2.05
CA LEU A 104 -9.81 9.36 1.98
C LEU A 104 -11.14 9.01 1.29
N VAL A 105 -11.05 8.27 0.19
CA VAL A 105 -12.20 7.77 -0.55
C VAL A 105 -13.01 6.82 0.32
N ASN A 106 -12.38 5.85 0.99
CA ASN A 106 -13.09 4.94 1.89
C ASN A 106 -13.84 5.69 3.01
N LYS A 107 -13.23 6.74 3.57
CA LYS A 107 -13.88 7.56 4.61
C LYS A 107 -15.06 8.39 4.12
N LYS A 108 -15.02 8.86 2.87
CA LYS A 108 -16.03 9.79 2.33
C LYS A 108 -17.16 9.09 1.59
N ILE A 109 -16.84 8.07 0.79
CA ILE A 109 -17.79 7.43 -0.13
C ILE A 109 -17.88 5.90 0.05
N GLY A 110 -17.03 5.32 0.89
CA GLY A 110 -17.08 3.90 1.25
C GLY A 110 -16.06 3.01 0.54
N LEU A 111 -16.00 1.76 0.98
CA LEU A 111 -14.92 0.82 0.63
C LEU A 111 -14.94 0.40 -0.85
N ILE A 112 -16.12 0.15 -1.41
CA ILE A 112 -16.23 -0.34 -2.80
C ILE A 112 -15.69 0.71 -3.80
N PRO A 113 -16.14 1.98 -3.79
CA PRO A 113 -15.54 3.00 -4.64
C PRO A 113 -14.04 3.19 -4.39
N ALA A 114 -13.61 3.07 -3.14
CA ALA A 114 -12.20 3.19 -2.77
C ALA A 114 -11.34 2.09 -3.43
N VAL A 115 -11.85 0.85 -3.47
CA VAL A 115 -11.19 -0.26 -4.17
C VAL A 115 -11.07 0.03 -5.65
N ILE A 116 -12.18 0.40 -6.31
CA ILE A 116 -12.21 0.65 -7.75
C ILE A 116 -11.25 1.79 -8.13
N ILE A 117 -11.36 2.93 -7.45
CA ILE A 117 -10.54 4.12 -7.76
C ILE A 117 -9.06 3.83 -7.53
N THR A 118 -8.69 3.20 -6.41
CA THR A 118 -7.29 2.89 -6.11
C THR A 118 -6.72 1.89 -7.10
N SER A 119 -7.50 0.87 -7.50
CA SER A 119 -7.06 -0.09 -8.51
C SER A 119 -6.81 0.57 -9.88
N LEU A 120 -7.65 1.53 -10.28
CA LEU A 120 -7.46 2.27 -11.52
C LEU A 120 -6.26 3.23 -11.45
N LEU A 121 -6.09 3.92 -10.32
CA LEU A 121 -4.93 4.81 -10.13
C LEU A 121 -3.63 4.01 -10.14
N ASN A 122 -3.52 2.98 -9.32
CA ASN A 122 -2.30 2.21 -9.18
C ASN A 122 -2.05 1.24 -10.35
N GLY A 123 -3.08 0.88 -11.12
CA GLY A 123 -2.99 -0.01 -12.28
C GLY A 123 -2.80 0.71 -13.61
N VAL A 124 -3.64 1.72 -13.88
CA VAL A 124 -3.68 2.44 -15.16
C VAL A 124 -2.86 3.70 -15.11
N VAL A 125 -3.09 4.57 -14.12
CA VAL A 125 -2.38 5.87 -14.03
C VAL A 125 -0.90 5.64 -13.76
N ALA A 126 -0.55 4.76 -12.82
CA ALA A 126 0.84 4.43 -12.51
C ALA A 126 1.62 3.80 -13.67
N ALA A 127 0.93 3.17 -14.63
CA ALA A 127 1.59 2.66 -15.83
C ALA A 127 2.16 3.80 -16.70
N PHE A 128 1.61 5.01 -16.64
CA PHE A 128 2.16 6.16 -17.37
C PHE A 128 3.49 6.65 -16.78
N SER A 129 3.86 6.24 -15.57
CA SER A 129 5.16 6.57 -14.98
C SER A 129 6.35 6.02 -15.78
N VAL A 130 6.15 4.97 -16.61
CA VAL A 130 7.19 4.44 -17.50
C VAL A 130 7.20 5.07 -18.91
N PHE A 131 6.25 5.97 -19.20
CA PHE A 131 6.17 6.65 -20.50
C PHE A 131 7.47 7.37 -20.90
N PRO A 132 8.17 8.12 -20.01
CA PRO A 132 9.40 8.82 -20.39
C PRO A 132 10.56 7.87 -20.75
N ILE A 133 10.49 6.59 -20.36
CA ILE A 133 11.56 5.62 -20.54
C ILE A 133 11.37 4.83 -21.85
N GLY A 134 10.14 4.36 -22.10
CA GLY A 134 9.85 3.45 -23.22
C GLY A 134 8.63 3.82 -24.07
N GLY A 135 8.11 5.04 -23.90
CA GLY A 135 6.95 5.56 -24.64
C GLY A 135 5.67 4.76 -24.39
N MET A 136 4.70 4.91 -25.30
CA MET A 136 3.41 4.21 -25.21
C MET A 136 3.53 2.69 -25.25
N GLY A 137 4.57 2.15 -25.91
CA GLY A 137 4.80 0.69 -25.95
C GLY A 137 5.06 0.12 -24.56
N ALA A 138 5.90 0.78 -23.76
CA ALA A 138 6.16 0.38 -22.38
C ALA A 138 4.92 0.53 -21.49
N VAL A 139 4.16 1.62 -21.65
CA VAL A 139 2.91 1.85 -20.90
C VAL A 139 1.90 0.74 -21.17
N LEU A 140 1.59 0.48 -22.44
CA LEU A 140 0.61 -0.55 -22.83
C LEU A 140 1.10 -1.97 -22.51
N GLY A 141 2.41 -2.21 -22.56
CA GLY A 141 3.01 -3.49 -22.19
C GLY A 141 2.95 -3.78 -20.68
N LEU A 142 3.06 -2.76 -19.83
CA LEU A 142 3.03 -2.92 -18.36
C LEU A 142 1.60 -2.88 -17.81
N MET A 143 0.75 -2.00 -18.35
CA MET A 143 -0.58 -1.70 -17.82
C MET A 143 -1.46 -2.91 -17.48
N PRO A 144 -1.63 -3.95 -18.33
CA PRO A 144 -2.51 -5.07 -17.98
C PRO A 144 -2.01 -5.86 -16.77
N PHE A 145 -0.69 -6.04 -16.64
CA PHE A 145 -0.07 -6.72 -15.51
C PHE A 145 -0.14 -5.88 -14.24
N LEU A 146 0.08 -4.57 -14.38
CA LEU A 146 0.01 -3.63 -13.25
C LEU A 146 -1.41 -3.48 -12.73
N LEU A 147 -2.41 -3.44 -13.62
CA LEU A 147 -3.82 -3.42 -13.25
C LEU A 147 -4.24 -4.71 -12.54
N LEU A 148 -3.84 -5.88 -13.06
CA LEU A 148 -4.10 -7.16 -12.39
C LEU A 148 -3.48 -7.19 -10.99
N GLY A 149 -2.19 -6.86 -10.87
CA GLY A 149 -1.52 -6.81 -9.58
C GLY A 149 -2.16 -5.79 -8.63
N SER A 150 -2.59 -4.63 -9.15
CA SER A 150 -3.26 -3.61 -8.35
C SER A 150 -4.61 -4.08 -7.81
N VAL A 151 -5.45 -4.70 -8.65
CA VAL A 151 -6.74 -5.26 -8.23
C VAL A 151 -6.52 -6.29 -7.12
N LEU A 152 -5.57 -7.20 -7.28
CA LEU A 152 -5.28 -8.22 -6.27
C LEU A 152 -4.80 -7.61 -4.96
N ASN A 153 -3.86 -6.66 -5.01
CA ASN A 153 -3.34 -6.00 -3.81
C ASN A 153 -4.43 -5.24 -3.04
N VAL A 154 -5.22 -4.44 -3.76
CA VAL A 154 -6.27 -3.62 -3.16
C VAL A 154 -7.42 -4.51 -2.66
N ALA A 155 -7.76 -5.59 -3.37
CA ALA A 155 -8.76 -6.56 -2.92
C ALA A 155 -8.35 -7.27 -1.63
N VAL A 156 -7.11 -7.79 -1.56
CA VAL A 156 -6.57 -8.40 -0.33
C VAL A 156 -6.61 -7.42 0.83
N SER A 157 -6.19 -6.17 0.59
CA SER A 157 -6.28 -5.10 1.57
C SER A 157 -7.71 -4.84 2.06
N ALA A 158 -8.67 -4.74 1.14
CA ALA A 158 -10.08 -4.49 1.48
C ALA A 158 -10.71 -5.66 2.26
N LEU A 159 -10.41 -6.89 1.87
CA LEU A 159 -10.87 -8.10 2.55
C LEU A 159 -10.31 -8.18 3.97
N ALA A 160 -9.01 -7.95 4.13
CA ALA A 160 -8.38 -7.89 5.44
C ALA A 160 -8.97 -6.79 6.32
N TYR A 161 -9.20 -5.60 5.76
CA TYR A 161 -9.83 -4.49 6.47
C TYR A 161 -11.24 -4.86 6.93
N LYS A 162 -12.06 -5.45 6.05
CA LYS A 162 -13.43 -5.87 6.40
C LYS A 162 -13.44 -6.97 7.47
N ALA A 163 -12.53 -7.94 7.38
CA ALA A 163 -12.44 -9.05 8.32
C ALA A 163 -12.00 -8.61 9.73
N LEU A 164 -11.16 -7.57 9.82
CA LEU A 164 -10.58 -7.11 11.08
C LEU A 164 -11.31 -5.90 11.67
N LYS A 165 -12.20 -5.24 10.93
CA LYS A 165 -12.93 -4.05 11.39
C LYS A 165 -13.78 -4.36 12.62
N GLY A 166 -13.51 -3.65 13.73
CA GLY A 166 -14.22 -3.85 15.00
C GLY A 166 -13.58 -4.89 15.92
N SER A 167 -12.42 -5.44 15.51
CA SER A 167 -11.59 -6.26 16.38
C SER A 167 -10.79 -5.39 17.36
N ARG A 168 -10.07 -6.02 18.29
CA ARG A 168 -9.12 -5.28 19.16
C ARG A 168 -7.91 -4.72 18.39
N LEU A 169 -7.71 -5.17 17.15
CA LEU A 169 -6.60 -4.72 16.31
C LEU A 169 -6.89 -3.37 15.66
N ILE A 170 -8.10 -3.18 15.09
CA ILE A 170 -8.54 -1.99 14.34
C ILE A 170 -10.01 -1.61 14.57
#